data_AF-A0AAQ0U683-F1
#
_entry.id   AF-A0AAQ0U683-F1
#
_cell.length_a   1.000
_cell.length_b   1.000
_cell.length_c   1.000
_cell.angle_alpha   90.00
_cell.angle_beta   90.00
_cell.angle_gamma   90.00
#
_symmetry.space_group_name_H-M   'P 1'
#
loop_
_entity.id
_entity.type
_entity.pdbx_description
1 polymer ?
#
loop_
_entity_poly.entity_id
_entity_poly.type
_entity_poly.pdbx_seq_one_letter_code
_entity_poly.pdbx_strand_id
1 'polypeptide(L)'
;MTFLQFVGDNMSVQRFAWSRRSGGKPSLFESRELLHAYENRSTREVRDSGELLIEIPLSDASILEITILDPSADWIEPRVRGLCSSLDEINRRAQRILRGGFSIGWIELESERHGIIDYWEDGVNNEYPVAIVWNGNSWEEATTT
;
A
#
# COMPACT_ATOMS: atom_id res chain seq x y z
N MET A 1 10.24 10.50 42.72
CA MET A 1 8.80 10.42 42.38
C MET A 1 8.32 11.85 42.26
N THR A 2 7.81 12.33 41.12
CA THR A 2 6.66 11.82 40.36
C THR A 2 6.78 12.25 38.89
N PHE A 3 6.51 11.33 37.95
CA PHE A 3 6.36 11.63 36.51
C PHE A 3 4.95 12.16 36.26
N LEU A 4 4.84 13.29 35.56
CA LEU A 4 3.57 13.79 35.02
C LEU A 4 3.27 13.05 33.71
N GLN A 5 2.20 12.25 33.75
CA GLN A 5 1.52 11.71 32.58
C GLN A 5 0.84 12.85 31.81
N PHE A 6 1.04 12.90 30.50
CA PHE A 6 0.08 13.51 29.60
C PHE A 6 -0.69 12.40 28.89
N VAL A 7 -2.01 12.42 29.08
CA VAL A 7 -3.05 11.63 28.42
C VAL A 7 -3.76 12.56 27.45
N GLY A 8 -4.09 12.05 26.25
CA GLY A 8 -4.94 12.69 25.23
C GLY A 8 -4.22 12.71 23.88
N ASP A 9 -4.66 12.08 22.79
CA ASP A 9 -5.96 11.51 22.48
C ASP A 9 -5.82 10.25 21.61
N ASN A 10 -6.67 9.28 21.94
CA ASN A 10 -6.78 7.96 21.33
C ASN A 10 -7.84 8.06 20.21
N MET A 11 -7.46 8.61 19.06
CA MET A 11 -8.28 8.72 17.84
C MET A 11 -7.33 8.48 16.67
N SER A 12 -7.17 7.27 16.14
CA SER A 12 -8.03 6.75 15.06
C SER A 12 -7.79 5.24 14.84
N VAL A 13 -8.06 4.41 15.86
CA VAL A 13 -8.09 2.94 15.72
C VAL A 13 -9.42 2.51 15.07
N GLN A 14 -9.69 3.00 13.86
CA GLN A 14 -10.82 2.56 13.01
C GLN A 14 -10.51 2.75 11.52
N ARG A 15 -9.33 2.34 11.04
CA ARG A 15 -9.15 2.08 9.59
C ARG A 15 -9.52 0.62 9.30
N PHE A 16 -10.83 0.41 9.20
CA PHE A 16 -11.56 -0.60 8.41
C PHE A 16 -10.85 -1.94 8.11
N ALA A 17 -10.63 -2.74 9.14
CA ALA A 17 -10.12 -4.12 9.04
C ALA A 17 -11.14 -5.17 8.55
N TRP A 18 -12.03 -4.89 7.58
CA TRP A 18 -13.13 -5.85 7.31
C TRP A 18 -13.56 -6.18 5.88
N SER A 19 -12.86 -5.77 4.82
CA SER A 19 -13.21 -6.27 3.48
C SER A 19 -12.20 -7.31 2.98
N ARG A 20 -12.59 -8.58 3.15
CA ARG A 20 -12.14 -9.79 2.42
C ARG A 20 -10.65 -10.16 2.49
N ARG A 21 -10.38 -11.02 3.48
CA ARG A 21 -9.24 -11.94 3.53
C ARG A 21 -9.18 -12.82 2.28
N SER A 22 -8.14 -12.67 1.47
CA SER A 22 -7.62 -13.78 0.68
C SER A 22 -6.31 -14.24 1.32
N GLY A 23 -6.31 -15.42 1.93
CA GLY A 23 -5.10 -16.17 2.22
C GLY A 23 -4.46 -16.70 0.93
N GLY A 24 -4.22 -15.77 -0.01
CA GLY A 24 -3.49 -16.03 -1.24
C GLY A 24 -2.01 -16.09 -0.90
N LYS A 25 -1.32 -17.08 -1.46
CA LYS A 25 0.16 -17.09 -1.46
C LYS A 25 0.65 -15.73 -1.98
N PRO A 26 1.81 -15.23 -1.54
CA PRO A 26 2.36 -13.97 -2.04
C PRO A 26 2.42 -14.02 -3.56
N SER A 27 1.51 -13.29 -4.18
CA SER A 27 1.46 -13.10 -5.60
C SER A 27 2.65 -12.19 -5.92
N LEU A 28 3.74 -12.81 -6.38
CA LEU A 28 4.79 -12.07 -7.06
C LEU A 28 4.23 -11.70 -8.44
N PHE A 29 3.43 -10.64 -8.48
CA PHE A 29 3.01 -10.05 -9.74
C PHE A 29 4.23 -9.43 -10.43
N GLU A 30 4.38 -9.69 -11.73
CA GLU A 30 5.40 -9.00 -12.53
C GLU A 30 4.95 -7.55 -12.76
N SER A 31 5.88 -6.59 -12.62
CA SER A 31 5.57 -5.16 -12.80
C SER A 31 4.89 -4.84 -14.13
N ARG A 32 5.22 -5.58 -15.19
CA ARG A 32 4.58 -5.43 -16.50
C ARG A 32 3.11 -5.86 -16.49
N GLU A 33 2.81 -6.99 -15.84
CA GLU A 33 1.44 -7.48 -15.70
C GLU A 33 0.62 -6.54 -14.82
N LEU A 34 1.22 -6.06 -13.73
CA LEU A 34 0.58 -5.10 -12.83
C LEU A 34 0.27 -3.79 -13.54
N LEU A 35 1.24 -3.22 -14.27
CA LEU A 35 1.03 -1.99 -15.05
C LEU A 35 -0.06 -2.20 -16.11
N HIS A 36 -0.04 -3.32 -16.83
CA HIS A 36 -1.07 -3.64 -17.80
C HIS A 36 -2.46 -3.79 -17.14
N ALA A 37 -2.53 -4.41 -15.96
CA ALA A 37 -3.76 -4.53 -15.18
C ALA A 37 -4.29 -3.16 -14.74
N TYR A 38 -3.40 -2.30 -14.24
CA TYR A 38 -3.73 -0.94 -13.88
C TYR A 38 -4.31 -0.15 -15.05
N GLU A 39 -3.64 -0.18 -16.20
CA GLU A 39 -4.05 0.62 -17.37
C GLU A 39 -5.36 0.16 -18.02
N ASN A 40 -5.65 -1.14 -17.98
CA ASN A 40 -6.74 -1.72 -18.77
C ASN A 40 -7.91 -2.26 -17.95
N ARG A 41 -7.72 -2.50 -16.65
CA ARG A 41 -8.68 -3.24 -15.82
C ARG A 41 -8.93 -2.63 -14.44
N SER A 42 -8.22 -1.55 -14.08
CA SER A 42 -8.44 -0.93 -12.77
C SER A 42 -9.81 -0.26 -12.67
N THR A 43 -10.39 -0.32 -11.47
CA THR A 43 -11.57 0.45 -11.09
C THR A 43 -11.16 1.59 -10.16
N ARG A 44 -11.97 2.65 -10.17
CA ARG A 44 -11.71 3.88 -9.41
C ARG A 44 -12.99 4.32 -8.72
N GLU A 45 -12.89 4.60 -7.43
CA GLU A 45 -14.01 5.05 -6.60
C GLU A 45 -13.54 6.17 -5.67
N VAL A 46 -14.24 7.31 -5.65
CA VAL A 46 -14.05 8.31 -4.61
C VAL A 46 -14.99 7.95 -3.47
N ARG A 47 -14.42 7.59 -2.31
CA ARG A 47 -15.17 7.19 -1.12
C ARG A 47 -15.82 8.40 -0.46
N ASP A 48 -16.81 8.16 0.41
CA ASP A 48 -17.45 9.22 1.22
C ASP A 48 -16.46 9.97 2.12
N SER A 49 -15.32 9.35 2.46
CA SER A 49 -14.21 10.00 3.17
C SER A 49 -13.49 11.08 2.35
N GLY A 50 -13.73 11.14 1.04
CA GLY A 50 -13.02 12.00 0.10
C GLY A 50 -11.74 11.39 -0.47
N GLU A 51 -11.36 10.17 -0.05
CA GLU A 51 -10.20 9.46 -0.58
C GLU A 51 -10.53 8.75 -1.90
N LEU A 52 -9.56 8.68 -2.82
CA LEU A 52 -9.65 7.87 -4.02
C LEU A 52 -9.14 6.45 -3.74
N LEU A 53 -10.00 5.47 -3.97
CA LEU A 53 -9.63 4.06 -4.06
C LEU A 53 -9.39 3.68 -5.52
N ILE A 54 -8.24 3.05 -5.77
CA ILE A 54 -7.93 2.37 -7.02
C ILE A 54 -7.80 0.88 -6.72
N GLU A 55 -8.58 0.06 -7.40
CA GLU A 55 -8.51 -1.39 -7.28
C GLU A 55 -7.90 -1.95 -8.57
N ILE A 56 -6.87 -2.80 -8.43
CA ILE A 56 -6.19 -3.43 -9.56
C ILE A 56 -6.38 -4.95 -9.44
N PRO A 57 -7.12 -5.59 -10.36
CA PRO A 57 -7.29 -7.04 -10.32
C PRO A 57 -6.00 -7.75 -10.73
N LEU A 58 -5.53 -8.65 -9.86
CA LEU A 58 -4.33 -9.47 -10.06
C LEU A 58 -4.65 -10.80 -10.76
N SER A 59 -3.61 -11.50 -11.23
CA SER A 59 -3.74 -12.75 -12.01
C SER A 59 -4.25 -13.93 -11.18
N ASP A 60 -4.05 -13.90 -9.87
CA ASP A 60 -4.54 -14.90 -8.90
C ASP A 60 -5.96 -14.60 -8.37
N ALA A 61 -6.67 -13.67 -9.02
CA ALA A 61 -7.99 -13.16 -8.65
C ALA A 61 -8.04 -12.37 -7.33
N SER A 62 -6.90 -12.09 -6.70
CA SER A 62 -6.83 -11.08 -5.64
C SER A 62 -6.90 -9.67 -6.22
N ILE A 63 -7.13 -8.69 -5.35
CA ILE A 63 -7.21 -7.28 -5.70
C ILE A 63 -6.13 -6.54 -4.94
N LEU A 64 -5.33 -5.74 -5.65
CA LEU A 64 -4.43 -4.78 -5.02
C LEU A 64 -5.18 -3.46 -4.85
N GLU A 65 -5.26 -2.98 -3.62
CA GLU A 65 -5.89 -1.71 -3.28
C GLU A 65 -4.84 -0.61 -3.09
N ILE A 66 -5.03 0.53 -3.76
CA ILE A 66 -4.24 1.75 -3.59
C ILE A 66 -5.19 2.87 -3.18
N THR A 67 -4.95 3.45 -2.02
CA THR A 67 -5.68 4.61 -1.49
C THR A 67 -4.87 5.88 -1.71
N ILE A 68 -5.51 6.95 -2.17
CA ILE A 68 -4.93 8.27 -2.36
C ILE A 68 -5.77 9.30 -1.61
N LEU A 69 -5.12 10.12 -0.78
CA LEU A 69 -5.82 11.05 0.11
C LEU A 69 -6.44 12.26 -0.60
N ASP A 70 -5.80 12.74 -1.68
CA ASP A 70 -6.31 13.84 -2.51
C ASP A 70 -6.70 13.33 -3.90
N PRO A 71 -8.00 13.11 -4.20
CA PRO A 71 -8.47 12.59 -5.49
C PRO A 71 -8.30 13.60 -6.63
N SER A 72 -8.06 14.88 -6.32
CA SER A 72 -7.97 15.96 -7.31
C SER A 72 -6.54 16.18 -7.82
N ALA A 73 -5.56 15.46 -7.27
CA ALA A 73 -4.16 15.64 -7.59
C ALA A 73 -3.81 15.20 -9.02
N ASP A 74 -3.05 16.04 -9.73
CA ASP A 74 -2.58 15.79 -11.10
C ASP A 74 -1.45 14.75 -11.19
N TRP A 75 -0.77 14.48 -10.07
CA TRP A 75 0.32 13.50 -9.98
C TRP A 75 -0.14 12.05 -9.89
N ILE A 76 -1.44 11.78 -9.69
CA ILE A 76 -1.96 10.43 -9.40
C ILE A 76 -1.53 9.43 -10.47
N GLU A 77 -1.87 9.72 -11.73
CA GLU A 77 -1.60 8.80 -12.84
C GLU A 77 -0.11 8.48 -13.00
N PRO A 78 0.82 9.45 -13.10
CA PRO A 78 2.24 9.13 -13.20
C PRO A 78 2.79 8.42 -11.96
N ARG A 79 2.28 8.69 -10.76
CA ARG A 79 2.77 8.04 -9.53
C ARG A 79 2.27 6.61 -9.36
N VAL A 80 1.03 6.33 -9.72
CA VAL A 80 0.50 4.97 -9.68
C VAL A 80 1.14 4.10 -10.76
N ARG A 81 1.39 4.63 -11.97
CA ARG A 81 2.19 3.94 -12.99
C ARG A 81 3.60 3.63 -12.52
N GLY A 82 4.25 4.62 -11.89
CA GLY A 82 5.55 4.47 -11.27
C GLY A 82 5.53 3.38 -10.20
N LEU A 83 4.51 3.36 -9.35
CA LEU A 83 4.35 2.35 -8.30
C LEU A 83 4.20 0.96 -8.92
N CYS A 84 3.33 0.79 -9.91
CA CYS A 84 3.14 -0.47 -10.61
C CYS A 84 4.44 -0.99 -11.24
N SER A 85 5.34 -0.09 -11.63
CA SER A 85 6.63 -0.43 -12.24
C SER A 85 7.70 -0.83 -11.21
N SER A 86 7.58 -0.35 -9.96
CA SER A 86 8.59 -0.55 -8.89
C SER A 86 8.15 -1.54 -7.80
N LEU A 87 6.86 -1.87 -7.73
CA LEU A 87 6.30 -2.62 -6.59
C LEU A 87 6.83 -4.04 -6.48
N ASP A 88 7.19 -4.70 -7.59
CA ASP A 88 7.78 -6.05 -7.55
C ASP A 88 9.11 -6.08 -6.80
N GLU A 89 9.97 -5.09 -7.02
CA GLU A 89 11.28 -4.96 -6.38
C GLU A 89 11.13 -4.62 -4.90
N ILE A 90 10.25 -3.66 -4.57
CA ILE A 90 9.94 -3.29 -3.19
C ILE A 90 9.41 -4.52 -2.43
N ASN A 91 8.44 -5.24 -3.01
CA ASN A 91 7.87 -6.43 -2.41
C ASN A 91 8.93 -7.52 -2.22
N ARG A 92 9.75 -7.84 -3.24
CA ARG A 92 10.84 -8.82 -3.09
C ARG A 92 11.84 -8.45 -1.99
N ARG A 93 12.08 -7.15 -1.76
CA ARG A 93 12.96 -6.69 -0.69
C ARG A 93 12.31 -6.85 0.68
N ALA A 94 11.07 -6.38 0.84
CA ALA A 94 10.29 -6.54 2.06
C ALA A 94 10.15 -8.03 2.44
N GLN A 95 9.78 -8.88 1.49
CA GLN A 95 9.65 -10.34 1.71
C GLN A 95 10.95 -11.00 2.17
N ARG A 96 12.12 -10.52 1.73
CA ARG A 96 13.41 -11.02 2.21
C ARG A 96 13.66 -10.64 3.67
N ILE A 97 13.31 -9.42 4.07
CA ILE A 97 13.47 -8.92 5.45
C ILE A 97 12.46 -9.63 6.38
N LEU A 98 11.21 -9.72 5.93
CA LEU A 98 10.07 -10.29 6.65
C LEU A 98 10.00 -11.84 6.56
N ARG A 99 10.88 -12.48 5.79
CA ARG A 99 11.04 -13.94 5.67
C ARG A 99 9.83 -14.70 5.09
N GLY A 100 9.08 -14.07 4.17
CA GLY A 100 8.11 -14.76 3.31
C GLY A 100 6.77 -15.15 3.96
N GLY A 101 6.52 -14.76 5.21
CA GLY A 101 5.25 -15.00 5.92
C GLY A 101 4.29 -13.80 5.90
N PHE A 102 4.43 -12.94 4.89
CA PHE A 102 3.75 -11.64 4.84
C PHE A 102 3.12 -11.41 3.47
N SER A 103 2.02 -10.68 3.46
CA SER A 103 1.31 -10.29 2.23
C SER A 103 1.05 -8.78 2.25
N ILE A 104 0.98 -8.15 1.07
CA ILE A 104 0.54 -6.75 1.00
C ILE A 104 -0.93 -6.70 1.38
N GLY A 105 -1.29 -5.91 2.38
CA GLY A 105 -2.66 -5.63 2.78
C GLY A 105 -3.23 -4.46 1.98
N TRP A 106 -2.62 -3.28 2.11
CA TRP A 106 -3.01 -2.09 1.36
C TRP A 106 -1.80 -1.20 1.04
N ILE A 107 -1.98 -0.27 0.11
CA ILE A 107 -1.02 0.79 -0.20
C ILE A 107 -1.71 2.14 -0.06
N GLU A 108 -1.09 3.09 0.63
CA GLU A 108 -1.57 4.46 0.78
C GLU A 108 -0.54 5.43 0.16
N LEU A 109 -0.96 6.25 -0.79
CA LEU A 109 -0.15 7.34 -1.35
C LEU A 109 -0.64 8.66 -0.76
N GLU A 110 0.08 9.13 0.25
CA GLU A 110 -0.25 10.34 1.00
C GLU A 110 0.11 11.62 0.23
N SER A 111 1.09 11.55 -0.68
CA SER A 111 1.53 12.67 -1.50
C SER A 111 2.21 12.21 -2.79
N GLU A 112 2.57 13.17 -3.64
CA GLU A 112 3.40 12.93 -4.82
C GLU A 112 4.72 12.21 -4.48
N ARG A 113 5.25 12.35 -3.26
CA ARG A 113 6.61 11.89 -2.92
C ARG A 113 6.68 10.84 -1.83
N HIS A 114 5.56 10.52 -1.19
CA HIS A 114 5.52 9.66 -0.02
C HIS A 114 4.29 8.77 -0.06
N GLY A 115 4.47 7.53 0.38
CA GLY A 115 3.40 6.59 0.62
C GLY A 115 3.83 5.50 1.59
N ILE A 116 2.91 4.59 1.90
CA ILE A 116 3.10 3.48 2.81
C ILE A 116 2.55 2.22 2.15
N ILE A 117 3.29 1.12 2.26
CA ILE A 117 2.82 -0.23 1.96
C ILE A 117 2.67 -0.96 3.28
N ASP A 118 1.48 -1.43 3.58
CA ASP A 118 1.21 -2.17 4.81
C ASP A 118 1.25 -3.67 4.54
N TYR A 119 2.22 -4.34 5.16
CA TYR A 119 2.35 -5.80 5.11
C TYR A 119 1.63 -6.45 6.29
N TRP A 120 0.90 -7.53 6.02
CA TRP A 120 0.15 -8.30 7.00
C TRP A 120 0.80 -9.66 7.18
N GLU A 121 1.02 -10.06 8.43
CA GLU A 121 1.54 -11.39 8.76
C GLU A 121 0.47 -12.45 8.54
N ASP A 122 0.81 -13.53 7.82
CA ASP A 122 -0.13 -14.59 7.50
C ASP A 122 -0.60 -15.32 8.78
N GLY A 123 -1.91 -15.34 9.01
CA GLY A 123 -2.51 -16.03 10.15
C GLY A 123 -2.40 -15.27 11.48
N VAL A 124 -1.87 -14.03 11.47
CA VAL A 124 -1.77 -13.16 12.64
C VAL A 124 -2.41 -11.81 12.31
N ASN A 125 -2.93 -11.11 13.32
CA ASN A 125 -3.50 -9.77 13.16
C ASN A 125 -2.48 -8.69 13.50
N ASN A 126 -1.32 -8.74 12.82
CA ASN A 126 -0.23 -7.77 12.97
C ASN A 126 0.10 -7.14 11.62
N GLU A 127 0.25 -5.82 11.64
CA GLU A 127 0.61 -4.99 10.49
C GLU A 127 2.06 -4.49 10.59
N TYR A 128 2.69 -4.35 9.44
CA TYR A 128 4.09 -3.94 9.29
C TYR A 128 4.19 -2.89 8.19
N PRO A 129 4.03 -1.59 8.54
CA PRO A 129 4.12 -0.50 7.59
C PRO A 129 5.55 -0.36 7.07
N VAL A 130 5.67 -0.21 5.76
CA VAL A 130 6.92 0.14 5.06
C VAL A 130 6.70 1.43 4.30
N ALA A 131 7.39 2.49 4.71
CA ALA A 131 7.36 3.76 4.01
C ALA A 131 8.07 3.64 2.65
N ILE A 132 7.51 4.29 1.64
CA ILE A 132 8.07 4.38 0.29
C ILE A 132 8.17 5.85 -0.14
N VAL A 133 9.21 6.16 -0.91
CA VAL A 133 9.49 7.51 -1.41
C VAL A 133 9.71 7.50 -2.91
N TRP A 134 9.29 8.58 -3.56
CA TRP A 134 9.57 8.82 -4.98
C TRP A 134 10.91 9.53 -5.16
N ASN A 135 11.85 8.90 -5.86
CA ASN A 135 13.20 9.45 -6.06
C ASN A 135 13.35 10.33 -7.33
N GLY A 136 12.30 10.46 -8.14
CA GLY A 136 12.34 11.10 -9.47
C GLY A 136 11.99 10.14 -10.60
N ASN A 137 12.34 8.86 -10.46
CA ASN A 137 12.23 7.84 -11.51
C ASN A 137 11.41 6.61 -11.06
N SER A 138 11.50 6.24 -9.78
CA SER A 138 10.88 5.05 -9.21
C SER A 138 10.44 5.29 -7.77
N TRP A 139 9.56 4.41 -7.28
CA TRP A 139 9.33 4.28 -5.85
C TRP A 139 10.38 3.37 -5.23
N GLU A 140 10.83 3.72 -4.04
CA GLU A 140 11.81 2.96 -3.27
C GLU A 140 11.40 2.91 -1.80
N GLU A 141 11.82 1.88 -1.07
CA GLU A 141 11.71 1.84 0.39
C GLU A 141 12.46 3.02 1.02
N ALA A 142 11.80 3.75 1.92
CA ALA A 142 12.44 4.85 2.63
C ALA A 142 13.54 4.30 3.54
N THR A 143 14.78 4.73 3.32
CA THR A 143 15.87 4.38 4.23
C THR A 143 15.66 5.09 5.56
N THR A 144 15.27 4.36 6.61
CA THR A 144 15.36 4.82 7.99
C THR A 144 16.84 4.96 8.33
N THR A 145 17.35 6.18 8.25
CA THR A 145 18.73 6.52 8.65
C THR A 145 18.72 7.14 10.02
#